data_AF-A0A7Y4VHR4-F1
#
_entry.id   AF-A0A7Y4VHR4-F1
#
_cell.length_a   1.000
_cell.length_b   1.000
_cell.length_c   1.000
_cell.angle_alpha   90.00
_cell.angle_beta   90.00
_cell.angle_gamma   90.00
#
_symmetry.space_group_name_H-M   'P 1'
#
loop_
_entity.id
_entity.type
_entity.pdbx_description
1 polymer ?
#
loop_
_entity_poly.entity_id
_entity_poly.type
_entity_poly.pdbx_seq_one_letter_code
_entity_poly.pdbx_strand_id
1 'polypeptide(L)'
;MYKKLVWILALILLVLVADRVIFTSTDVKVNFKPEVLRASVNSEIVIDVERVNLLGFKVPFSKVDVQFVIEDGRNLVELTDGEYSGSVKVRSKGVEGEAVIGIYSLKSGVQIRKITIVILPRDVAVN
;
A
#
# COMPACT_ATOMS: atom_id res chain seq x y z
N MET A 1 28.88 -41.26 -8.24
CA MET A 1 29.15 -39.79 -8.20
C MET A 1 27.99 -38.96 -8.75
N TYR A 2 27.27 -39.39 -9.79
CA TYR A 2 26.15 -38.64 -10.39
C TYR A 2 25.00 -38.27 -9.44
N LYS A 3 24.60 -39.16 -8.51
CA LYS A 3 23.52 -38.85 -7.54
C LYS A 3 23.82 -37.60 -6.70
N LYS A 4 25.06 -37.41 -6.24
CA LYS A 4 25.45 -36.22 -5.47
C LYS A 4 25.37 -34.95 -6.31
N LEU A 5 25.78 -35.04 -7.58
CA LEU A 5 25.72 -33.92 -8.52
C LEU A 5 24.27 -33.51 -8.83
N VAL A 6 23.36 -34.49 -8.96
CA VAL A 6 21.91 -34.23 -9.15
C VAL A 6 21.32 -33.52 -7.92
N TRP A 7 21.68 -33.94 -6.70
CA TRP A 7 21.23 -33.26 -5.49
C TRP A 7 21.75 -31.81 -5.39
N ILE A 8 23.02 -31.59 -5.74
CA ILE A 8 23.60 -30.24 -5.77
C ILE A 8 22.88 -29.37 -6.82
N LEU A 9 22.64 -29.91 -8.02
CA LEU A 9 21.92 -29.19 -9.06
C LEU A 9 20.48 -28.86 -8.65
N ALA A 10 19.77 -29.83 -8.04
CA ALA A 10 18.42 -29.62 -7.53
C ALA A 10 18.39 -28.55 -6.42
N LEU A 11 19.39 -28.52 -5.55
CA LEU A 11 19.50 -27.49 -4.50
C LEU A 11 19.72 -26.10 -5.10
N ILE A 12 20.62 -25.98 -6.09
CA ILE A 12 20.86 -24.70 -6.79
C ILE A 12 19.57 -24.22 -7.47
N LEU A 13 18.86 -25.12 -8.15
CA LEU A 13 17.62 -24.80 -8.85
C LEU A 13 16.53 -24.35 -7.86
N LEU A 14 16.44 -24.99 -6.70
CA LEU A 14 15.51 -24.60 -5.63
C LEU A 14 15.85 -23.22 -5.04
N VAL A 15 17.13 -22.91 -4.86
CA VAL A 15 17.56 -21.57 -4.41
C VAL A 15 17.19 -20.49 -5.44
N LEU A 16 17.41 -20.74 -6.73
CA LEU A 16 17.03 -19.80 -7.79
C LEU A 16 15.51 -19.57 -7.86
N VAL A 17 14.72 -20.63 -7.68
CA VAL A 17 13.26 -20.51 -7.63
C VAL A 17 12.82 -19.73 -6.39
N ALA A 18 13.39 -20.03 -5.21
CA ALA A 18 13.07 -19.34 -3.98
C ALA A 18 13.41 -17.85 -4.06
N ASP A 19 14.58 -17.50 -4.61
CA ASP A 19 15.00 -16.12 -4.86
C ASP A 19 13.97 -15.38 -5.73
N ARG A 20 13.58 -15.99 -6.85
CA ARG A 20 12.59 -15.40 -7.75
C ARG A 20 11.24 -15.21 -7.07
N VAL A 21 10.79 -16.17 -6.27
CA VAL A 21 9.50 -16.09 -5.55
C VAL A 21 9.52 -15.00 -4.48
N ILE A 22 10.65 -14.79 -3.79
CA ILE A 22 10.73 -13.81 -2.69
C ILE A 22 10.89 -12.38 -3.23
N PHE A 23 11.75 -12.18 -4.22
CA PHE A 23 12.16 -10.85 -4.67
C PHE A 23 11.36 -10.32 -5.87
N THR A 24 10.58 -11.16 -6.54
CA THR A 24 9.70 -10.69 -7.63
C THR A 24 8.40 -10.12 -7.08
N SER A 25 8.21 -8.82 -7.26
CA SER A 25 6.93 -8.14 -7.00
C SER A 25 5.89 -8.61 -8.01
N THR A 26 4.73 -9.03 -7.52
CA THR A 26 3.57 -9.42 -8.35
C THR A 26 2.45 -8.39 -8.24
N ASP A 27 2.24 -7.83 -7.04
CA ASP A 27 1.13 -6.91 -6.78
C ASP A 27 1.55 -5.79 -5.80
N VAL A 28 0.64 -4.84 -5.58
CA VAL A 28 0.78 -3.72 -4.65
C VAL A 28 -0.30 -3.82 -3.57
N LYS A 29 0.14 -3.90 -2.32
CA LYS A 29 -0.74 -3.89 -1.15
C LYS A 29 -0.81 -2.49 -0.57
N VAL A 30 -2.03 -2.06 -0.24
CA VAL A 30 -2.30 -0.80 0.45
C VAL A 30 -2.71 -1.12 1.88
N ASN A 31 -2.02 -0.52 2.84
CA ASN A 31 -2.33 -0.65 4.26
C ASN A 31 -2.76 0.71 4.81
N PHE A 32 -3.68 0.68 5.77
CA PHE A 32 -4.23 1.88 6.43
C PHE A 32 -3.92 1.81 7.92
N LYS A 33 -3.42 2.91 8.48
CA LYS A 33 -3.15 3.01 9.92
C LYS A 33 -3.52 4.41 10.44
N PRO A 34 -4.53 4.54 11.33
CA PRO A 34 -5.53 3.54 11.71
C PRO A 34 -6.44 3.12 10.55
N GLU A 35 -7.18 2.02 10.70
CA GLU A 35 -8.10 1.49 9.68
C GLU A 35 -9.27 2.44 9.36
N VAL A 36 -9.59 3.34 10.28
CA VAL A 36 -10.74 4.23 10.18
C VAL A 36 -10.33 5.66 10.47
N LEU A 37 -10.82 6.58 9.64
CA LEU A 37 -10.67 8.02 9.84
C LEU A 37 -11.92 8.57 10.54
N ARG A 38 -11.76 9.42 11.56
CA ARG A 38 -12.89 10.05 12.24
C ARG A 38 -13.11 11.48 11.73
N ALA A 39 -14.34 11.97 11.83
CA ALA A 39 -14.71 13.36 11.59
C ALA A 39 -14.17 14.27 12.72
N SER A 40 -12.85 14.38 12.81
CA SER A 40 -12.13 15.24 13.74
C SER A 40 -10.92 15.82 13.03
N VAL A 41 -10.67 17.11 13.22
CA VAL A 41 -9.58 17.85 12.57
C VAL A 41 -8.19 17.33 12.96
N ASN A 42 -8.09 16.58 14.07
CA ASN A 42 -6.85 15.95 14.52
C ASN A 42 -6.76 14.47 14.13
N SER A 43 -7.78 13.93 13.43
CA SER A 43 -7.75 12.54 12.98
C SER A 43 -6.92 12.44 11.71
N GLU A 44 -5.92 11.57 11.74
CA GLU A 44 -5.04 11.29 10.61
C GLU A 44 -5.02 9.78 10.35
N ILE A 45 -4.92 9.41 9.08
CA ILE A 45 -4.57 8.06 8.65
C ILE A 45 -3.31 8.12 7.80
N VAL A 46 -2.46 7.10 7.97
CA VAL A 46 -1.32 6.85 7.11
C VAL A 46 -1.74 5.76 6.13
N ILE A 47 -1.54 6.04 4.85
CA ILE A 47 -1.76 5.10 3.76
C ILE A 47 -0.39 4.67 3.28
N ASP A 48 -0.05 3.42 3.52
CA ASP A 48 1.24 2.83 3.11
C ASP A 48 1.01 1.89 1.93
N VAL A 49 1.81 2.08 0.89
CA VAL A 49 1.78 1.30 -0.35
C VAL A 49 3.06 0.49 -0.47
N GLU A 50 2.92 -0.83 -0.45
CA GLU A 50 4.05 -1.76 -0.44
C GLU A 50 3.92 -2.76 -1.59
N ARG A 51 5.05 -3.10 -2.23
CA ARG A 51 5.05 -4.20 -3.18
C ARG A 51 5.03 -5.52 -2.45
N VAL A 52 4.18 -6.43 -2.91
CA VAL A 52 4.11 -7.79 -2.40
C VAL A 52 4.55 -8.80 -3.45
N ASN A 53 5.17 -9.87 -2.99
CA ASN A 53 5.54 -10.99 -3.83
C ASN A 53 4.36 -11.95 -4.06
N LEU A 54 4.60 -13.04 -4.79
CA LEU A 54 3.57 -14.04 -5.11
C LEU A 54 2.92 -14.67 -3.86
N LEU A 55 3.61 -14.65 -2.73
CA LEU A 55 3.13 -15.17 -1.44
C LEU A 55 2.39 -14.11 -0.61
N GLY A 56 2.25 -12.89 -1.12
CA GLY A 56 1.62 -11.76 -0.40
C GLY A 56 2.51 -11.10 0.65
N PHE A 57 3.80 -11.49 0.74
CA PHE A 57 4.75 -10.86 1.65
C PHE A 57 5.36 -9.61 1.04
N LYS A 58 5.71 -8.64 1.89
CA LYS A 58 6.44 -7.43 1.49
C LYS A 58 7.76 -7.81 0.82
N VAL A 59 7.98 -7.29 -0.39
CA VAL A 59 9.25 -7.46 -1.10
C VAL A 59 10.33 -6.65 -0.38
N PRO A 60 11.41 -7.28 0.10
CA PRO A 60 12.50 -6.58 0.77
C PRO A 60 13.13 -5.53 -0.16
N PHE A 61 13.52 -4.38 0.40
CA PHE A 61 14.21 -3.28 -0.30
C PHE A 61 13.46 -2.66 -1.50
N SER A 62 12.21 -3.08 -1.73
CA SER A 62 11.38 -2.51 -2.79
C SER A 62 10.82 -1.16 -2.35
N LYS A 63 10.99 -0.14 -3.19
CA LYS A 63 10.31 1.15 -3.05
C LYS A 63 9.20 1.28 -4.08
N VAL A 64 8.13 1.96 -3.69
CA VAL A 64 7.01 2.28 -4.56
C VAL A 64 7.04 3.77 -4.81
N ASP A 65 7.22 4.14 -6.07
CA ASP A 65 7.13 5.54 -6.53
C ASP A 65 5.71 5.77 -7.01
N VAL A 66 4.86 6.28 -6.11
CA VAL A 66 3.44 6.57 -6.38
C VAL A 66 3.11 8.01 -6.06
N GLN A 67 2.05 8.47 -6.72
CA GLN A 67 1.38 9.72 -6.45
C GLN A 67 0.00 9.46 -5.90
N PHE A 68 -0.37 10.17 -4.83
CA PHE A 68 -1.71 10.12 -4.26
C PHE A 68 -2.51 11.33 -4.70
N VAL A 69 -3.73 11.08 -5.21
CA VAL A 69 -4.62 12.13 -5.70
C VAL A 69 -5.99 11.95 -5.08
N ILE A 70 -6.53 13.01 -4.48
CA ILE A 70 -7.93 13.02 -4.03
C ILE A 70 -8.82 13.21 -5.26
N GLU A 71 -9.48 12.14 -5.67
CA GLU A 71 -10.45 12.14 -6.77
C GLU A 71 -11.81 12.64 -6.31
N ASP A 72 -12.22 12.27 -5.09
CA ASP A 72 -13.48 12.71 -4.49
C ASP A 72 -13.33 12.99 -2.99
N GLY A 73 -14.12 13.91 -2.46
CA GLY A 73 -14.09 14.28 -1.03
C GLY A 73 -13.00 15.29 -0.66
N ARG A 74 -12.58 16.19 -1.57
CA ARG A 74 -11.59 17.26 -1.28
C ARG A 74 -12.02 18.22 -0.15
N ASN A 75 -13.33 18.33 0.08
CA ASN A 75 -13.92 19.06 1.20
C ASN A 75 -13.87 18.27 2.53
N LEU A 76 -13.64 16.95 2.48
CA LEU A 76 -13.63 16.06 3.63
C LEU A 76 -12.23 15.74 4.13
N VAL A 77 -11.24 15.65 3.24
CA VAL A 77 -9.86 15.26 3.58
C VAL A 77 -8.81 16.17 2.95
N GLU A 78 -7.61 16.13 3.51
CA GLU A 78 -6.40 16.76 2.97
C GLU A 78 -5.21 15.79 3.03
N LEU A 79 -4.28 15.92 2.08
CA LEU A 79 -3.01 15.21 2.09
C LEU A 79 -1.95 16.15 2.69
N THR A 80 -1.30 15.73 3.77
CA THR A 80 -0.40 16.60 4.55
C THR A 80 1.06 16.20 4.51
N ASP A 81 1.39 15.00 4.01
CA ASP A 81 2.77 14.49 3.97
C ASP A 81 2.87 13.33 2.98
N GLY A 82 3.94 13.26 2.17
CA GLY A 82 4.27 12.07 1.37
C GLY A 82 3.57 11.90 0.01
N GLU A 83 3.06 12.97 -0.62
CA GLU A 83 2.32 12.92 -1.90
C GLU A 83 3.06 12.15 -3.03
N TYR A 84 4.40 12.15 -3.02
CA TYR A 84 5.29 11.51 -4.01
C TYR A 84 6.09 10.34 -3.44
N SER A 85 5.60 9.69 -2.39
CA SER A 85 6.32 8.62 -1.70
C SER A 85 5.49 7.33 -1.65
N GLY A 86 6.07 6.25 -1.14
CA GLY A 86 5.32 5.01 -0.90
C GLY A 86 4.27 5.14 0.21
N SER A 87 4.22 6.26 0.93
CA SER A 87 3.25 6.52 1.99
C SER A 87 2.71 7.95 1.95
N VAL A 88 1.46 8.14 2.36
CA VAL A 88 0.85 9.48 2.48
C VAL A 88 0.06 9.59 3.77
N LYS A 89 0.11 10.77 4.39
CA LYS A 89 -0.80 11.12 5.49
C LYS A 89 -2.03 11.81 4.96
N VAL A 90 -3.20 11.32 5.39
CA VAL A 90 -4.50 11.89 5.09
C VAL A 90 -5.14 12.36 6.37
N ARG A 91 -5.47 13.64 6.45
CA ARG A 91 -6.14 14.25 7.60
C ARG A 91 -7.59 14.54 7.27
N SER A 92 -8.48 14.32 8.24
CA SER A 92 -9.89 14.69 8.13
C SER A 92 -10.09 16.19 8.38
N LYS A 93 -11.03 16.80 7.67
CA LYS A 93 -11.48 18.18 7.87
C LYS A 93 -12.64 18.30 8.89
N GLY A 94 -12.96 17.21 9.58
CA GLY A 94 -14.01 17.22 10.61
C GLY A 94 -15.43 17.00 10.08
N VAL A 95 -15.57 16.59 8.81
CA VAL A 95 -16.86 16.30 8.18
C VAL A 95 -16.93 14.79 7.89
N GLU A 96 -18.06 14.18 8.19
CA GLU A 96 -18.33 12.78 7.88
C GLU A 96 -18.63 12.56 6.39
N GLY A 97 -18.40 11.35 5.90
CA GLY A 97 -18.64 10.99 4.50
C GLY A 97 -17.61 10.02 3.96
N GLU A 98 -17.53 9.93 2.64
CA GLU A 98 -16.60 9.05 1.94
C GLU A 98 -15.68 9.89 1.04
N ALA A 99 -14.38 9.64 1.14
CA ALA A 99 -13.38 10.23 0.27
C ALA A 99 -12.73 9.16 -0.59
N VAL A 100 -12.45 9.50 -1.85
CA VAL A 100 -11.83 8.56 -2.80
C VAL A 100 -10.45 9.06 -3.15
N ILE A 101 -9.45 8.21 -2.90
CA ILE A 101 -8.06 8.50 -3.24
C ILE A 101 -7.61 7.54 -4.35
N GLY A 102 -7.11 8.12 -5.43
CA GLY A 102 -6.43 7.41 -6.50
C GLY A 102 -4.93 7.32 -6.22
N ILE A 103 -4.36 6.14 -6.45
CA ILE A 103 -2.92 5.87 -6.33
C ILE A 103 -2.39 5.65 -7.75
N TYR A 104 -1.53 6.54 -8.20
CA TYR A 104 -0.99 6.57 -9.56
C TYR A 104 0.50 6.23 -9.54
N SER A 105 0.96 5.50 -10.55
CA SER A 105 2.39 5.24 -10.70
C SER A 105 3.10 6.49 -11.23
N LEU A 106 4.13 6.97 -10.54
CA LEU A 106 4.91 8.11 -11.02
C LEU A 106 5.66 7.82 -12.33
N LYS A 107 5.99 6.55 -12.59
CA LYS A 107 6.74 6.15 -13.78
C LYS A 107 5.89 6.08 -15.04
N SER A 108 4.63 5.67 -14.92
CA SER A 108 3.75 5.42 -16.07
C SER A 108 2.55 6.37 -16.14
N GLY A 109 2.23 7.09 -15.06
CA GLY A 109 1.02 7.90 -14.94
C GLY A 109 -0.27 7.08 -14.84
N VAL A 110 -0.18 5.74 -14.84
CA VAL A 110 -1.36 4.86 -14.78
C VAL A 110 -1.86 4.72 -13.36
N GLN A 111 -3.18 4.70 -13.20
CA GLN A 111 -3.83 4.39 -11.93
C GLN A 111 -3.55 2.94 -11.54
N ILE A 112 -2.84 2.75 -10.43
CA ILE A 112 -2.54 1.43 -9.89
C ILE A 112 -3.73 0.93 -9.08
N ARG A 113 -4.31 1.81 -8.25
CA ARG A 113 -5.40 1.45 -7.37
C ARG A 113 -6.27 2.65 -7.02
N LYS A 114 -7.52 2.36 -6.70
CA LYS A 114 -8.48 3.30 -6.10
C LYS A 114 -8.83 2.79 -4.72
N ILE A 115 -8.87 3.69 -3.75
CA ILE A 115 -9.22 3.39 -2.36
C ILE A 115 -10.31 4.35 -1.89
N THR A 116 -11.28 3.81 -1.17
CA THR A 116 -12.34 4.57 -0.53
C THR A 116 -12.06 4.62 0.96
N ILE A 117 -12.09 5.82 1.53
CA ILE A 117 -11.90 6.07 2.95
C ILE A 117 -13.24 6.53 3.50
N VAL A 118 -13.78 5.74 4.42
CA VAL A 118 -15.00 6.08 5.15
C VAL A 118 -14.61 6.88 6.39
N ILE A 119 -15.20 8.07 6.51
CA ILE A 119 -14.98 8.98 7.63
C ILE A 119 -16.16 8.86 8.57
N LEU A 120 -15.92 8.21 9.72
CA LEU A 120 -16.97 7.97 10.70
C LEU A 120 -17.24 9.22 11.56
N PRO A 121 -18.47 9.35 12.09
CA PRO A 121 -18.77 10.35 13.10
C PRO A 121 -17.83 10.23 14.31
N ARG A 122 -17.58 11.36 14.98
CA ARG A 122 -16.66 11.45 16.12
C ARG A 122 -17.00 10.47 17.26
N ASP A 123 -18.29 10.17 17.43
CA ASP A 123 -18.86 9.45 18.58
C ASP A 123 -19.07 7.95 18.35
N VAL A 124 -18.61 7.40 17.22
CA VAL A 124 -18.72 5.95 16.99
C VAL A 124 -17.67 5.22 17.83
N ALA A 125 -18.14 4.46 18.84
CA ALA A 125 -17.33 3.48 19.54
C ALA A 125 -16.99 2.33 18.58
N VAL A 126 -15.70 2.06 18.40
CA VAL A 126 -15.23 0.87 17.68
C VAL A 126 -15.49 -0.30 18.62
N ASN A 127 -16.50 -1.12 18.31
CA ASN A 127 -16.76 -2.40 18.98
C ASN A 127 -15.72 -3.44 18.59
#